data_AF-A0A381TH50-F1
#
_entry.id   AF-A0A381TH50-F1
#
_cell.length_a   1.000
_cell.length_b   1.000
_cell.length_c   1.000
_cell.angle_alpha   90.00
_cell.angle_beta   90.00
_cell.angle_gamma   90.00
#
_symmetry.space_group_name_H-M   'P 1'
#
loop_
_entity.id
_entity.type
_entity.pdbx_description
1 polymer ?
#
loop_
_entity_poly.entity_id
_entity_poly.type
_entity_poly.pdbx_seq_one_letter_code
_entity_poly.pdbx_strand_id
1 'polypeptide(L)'
;MAEQKKHKHDDAEFVEIEPVKEIEIETKNLVASSKIFIYLIIGLLVYLIFIVAPEIHEKVTWMEKDLNSVLVQSERFKKSTRVFARDNQCATCHLSPDYLLHNLLS
;
A
#
# COMPACT_ATOMS: atom_id res chain seq x y z
N MET A 1 -21.78 -64.19 40.58
CA MET A 1 -20.55 -63.57 40.03
C MET A 1 -20.75 -63.04 38.59
N ALA A 2 -21.94 -62.57 38.21
CA ALA A 2 -22.23 -62.09 36.84
C ALA A 2 -22.55 -60.58 36.76
N GLU A 3 -22.84 -59.92 37.88
CA GLU A 3 -23.20 -58.49 37.91
C GLU A 3 -21.99 -57.55 37.82
N GLN A 4 -20.80 -57.96 38.28
CA GLN A 4 -19.61 -57.10 38.23
C GLN A 4 -19.00 -56.94 36.83
N LYS A 5 -19.39 -57.79 35.86
CA LYS A 5 -18.84 -57.76 34.50
C LYS A 5 -19.61 -56.83 33.56
N LYS A 6 -20.86 -56.47 33.89
CA LYS A 6 -21.69 -55.57 33.08
C LYS A 6 -21.35 -54.10 33.30
N HIS A 7 -21.22 -53.68 34.56
CA HIS A 7 -20.91 -52.28 34.89
C HIS A 7 -19.57 -51.79 34.34
N LYS A 8 -18.56 -52.66 34.25
CA LYS A 8 -17.22 -52.26 33.75
C LYS A 8 -17.17 -51.97 32.24
N HIS A 9 -18.14 -52.44 31.45
CA HIS A 9 -18.16 -52.21 30.01
C HIS A 9 -18.84 -50.89 29.66
N ASP A 10 -19.91 -50.55 30.38
CA ASP A 10 -20.68 -49.32 30.13
C ASP A 10 -19.93 -48.06 30.59
N ASP A 11 -19.17 -48.14 31.69
CA ASP A 11 -18.42 -47.01 32.24
C ASP A 11 -17.16 -46.67 31.40
N ALA A 12 -16.54 -47.66 30.75
CA ALA A 12 -15.35 -47.46 29.91
C ALA A 12 -15.71 -46.87 28.53
N GLU A 13 -16.82 -47.32 27.96
CA GLU A 13 -17.34 -46.81 26.69
C GLU A 13 -17.87 -45.38 26.84
N PHE A 14 -18.49 -45.04 27.97
CA PHE A 14 -18.98 -43.68 28.23
C PHE A 14 -17.85 -42.64 28.38
N VAL A 15 -16.73 -43.01 29.01
CA VAL A 15 -15.57 -42.11 29.24
C VAL A 15 -14.77 -41.87 27.96
N GLU A 16 -14.74 -42.80 27.02
CA GLU A 16 -14.07 -42.59 25.72
C GLU A 16 -14.91 -41.76 24.72
N ILE A 17 -16.23 -41.68 24.88
CA ILE A 17 -17.13 -40.97 23.95
C ILE A 17 -17.21 -39.45 24.23
N GLU A 18 -17.01 -39.01 25.48
CA GLU A 18 -16.93 -37.57 25.84
C GLU A 18 -15.78 -36.82 25.14
N PRO A 19 -14.51 -37.29 25.18
CA PRO A 19 -13.40 -36.56 24.58
C PRO A 19 -13.48 -36.48 23.06
N VAL A 20 -14.04 -37.49 22.39
CA VAL A 20 -14.18 -37.49 20.92
C VAL A 20 -15.21 -36.45 20.45
N LYS A 21 -16.28 -36.22 21.24
CA LYS A 21 -17.29 -35.20 20.93
C LYS A 21 -16.75 -33.78 21.13
N GLU A 22 -15.92 -33.55 22.14
CA GLU A 22 -15.28 -32.25 22.37
C GLU A 22 -14.33 -31.89 21.22
N ILE A 23 -13.53 -32.85 20.76
CA ILE A 23 -12.63 -32.68 19.61
C ILE A 23 -13.41 -32.37 18.33
N GLU A 24 -14.57 -33.01 18.10
CA GLU A 24 -15.44 -32.68 16.97
C GLU A 24 -16.03 -31.27 17.04
N ILE A 25 -16.43 -30.81 18.22
CA ILE A 25 -17.00 -29.47 18.41
C ILE A 25 -15.91 -28.41 18.20
N GLU A 26 -14.72 -28.65 18.76
CA GLU A 26 -13.57 -27.76 18.60
C GLU A 26 -13.14 -27.64 17.13
N THR A 27 -13.03 -28.76 16.41
CA THR A 27 -12.70 -28.75 14.98
C THR A 27 -13.78 -28.09 14.13
N LYS A 28 -15.08 -28.30 14.43
CA LYS A 28 -16.18 -27.60 13.74
C LYS A 28 -16.13 -26.09 13.98
N ASN A 29 -15.85 -25.64 15.20
CA ASN A 29 -15.69 -24.22 15.52
C ASN A 29 -14.46 -23.61 14.84
N LEU A 30 -13.37 -24.36 14.73
CA LEU A 30 -12.15 -23.93 14.05
C LEU A 30 -12.35 -23.81 12.52
N VAL A 31 -13.13 -24.72 11.93
CA VAL A 31 -13.54 -24.63 10.52
C VAL A 31 -14.50 -23.46 10.29
N ALA A 32 -15.42 -23.20 11.23
CA ALA A 32 -16.32 -22.05 11.13
C ALA A 32 -15.57 -20.71 11.26
N SER A 33 -14.66 -20.58 12.23
CA SER A 33 -13.89 -19.36 12.45
C SER A 33 -12.93 -19.07 11.31
N SER A 34 -12.27 -20.09 10.77
CA SER A 34 -11.37 -19.94 9.62
C SER A 34 -12.10 -19.47 8.36
N LYS A 35 -13.32 -19.97 8.09
CA LYS A 35 -14.14 -19.47 6.98
C LYS A 35 -14.48 -17.99 7.13
N ILE A 36 -14.87 -17.56 8.33
CA ILE A 36 -15.17 -16.14 8.61
C ILE A 36 -13.92 -15.28 8.41
N PHE A 37 -12.77 -15.76 8.89
CA PHE A 37 -11.50 -15.05 8.74
C PHE A 37 -11.08 -14.91 7.27
N ILE A 38 -11.29 -15.94 6.45
CA ILE A 38 -11.04 -15.89 5.00
C ILE A 38 -11.91 -14.82 4.33
N TYR A 39 -13.21 -14.76 4.65
CA TYR A 39 -14.09 -13.72 4.10
C TYR A 39 -13.71 -12.30 4.54
N LEU A 40 -13.22 -12.15 5.78
CA LEU A 40 -12.68 -10.89 6.27
C LEU A 40 -11.45 -10.45 5.46
N ILE A 41 -10.50 -11.36 5.23
CA ILE A 41 -9.31 -11.07 4.41
C ILE A 41 -9.73 -10.67 3.00
N ILE A 42 -10.65 -11.41 2.38
CA ILE A 42 -11.12 -11.09 1.02
C ILE A 42 -11.77 -9.70 0.98
N GLY A 43 -12.61 -9.36 1.96
CA GLY A 43 -13.21 -8.02 2.05
C GLY A 43 -12.17 -6.92 2.20
N LEU A 44 -11.12 -7.16 2.98
CA LEU A 44 -10.02 -6.22 3.19
C LEU A 44 -9.17 -6.04 1.92
N LEU A 45 -8.93 -7.12 1.16
CA LEU A 45 -8.25 -7.06 -0.13
C LEU A 45 -9.06 -6.27 -1.16
N VAL A 46 -10.38 -6.50 -1.23
CA VAL A 46 -11.28 -5.73 -2.10
C VAL A 46 -11.24 -4.24 -1.71
N TYR A 47 -11.29 -3.92 -0.42
CA TYR A 47 -11.17 -2.54 0.07
C TYR A 47 -9.86 -1.88 -0.39
N LEU A 48 -8.73 -2.57 -0.25
CA LEU A 48 -7.42 -2.06 -0.70
C LEU A 48 -7.39 -1.80 -2.21
N ILE A 49 -7.94 -2.71 -3.02
CA ILE A 49 -7.90 -2.58 -4.48
C ILE A 49 -8.81 -1.45 -4.97
N PHE A 50 -10.03 -1.36 -4.44
CA PHE A 50 -11.02 -0.42 -4.98
C PHE A 50 -10.98 0.97 -4.37
N ILE A 51 -10.46 1.13 -3.15
CA ILE A 51 -10.42 2.43 -2.47
C ILE A 51 -8.98 2.95 -2.40
N VAL A 52 -8.05 2.13 -1.91
CA VAL A 52 -6.68 2.61 -1.66
C VAL A 52 -5.86 2.74 -2.95
N ALA A 53 -5.94 1.77 -3.87
CA ALA A 53 -5.19 1.81 -5.12
C ALA A 53 -5.51 3.04 -6.01
N PRO A 54 -6.77 3.43 -6.26
CA PRO A 54 -7.05 4.62 -7.08
C PRO A 54 -6.58 5.92 -6.42
N GLU A 55 -6.71 6.04 -5.10
CA GLU A 55 -6.21 7.23 -4.37
C GLU A 55 -4.69 7.37 -4.52
N ILE A 56 -3.94 6.26 -4.41
CA ILE A 56 -2.49 6.26 -4.62
C ILE A 56 -2.15 6.60 -6.08
N HIS A 57 -2.87 6.02 -7.03
CA HIS A 57 -2.63 6.28 -8.46
C HIS A 57 -2.80 7.76 -8.79
N GLU A 58 -3.87 8.39 -8.32
CA GLU A 58 -4.09 9.82 -8.51
C GLU A 58 -2.94 10.66 -7.93
N LYS A 59 -2.52 10.38 -6.69
CA LYS A 59 -1.37 11.08 -6.07
C LYS A 59 -0.09 10.94 -6.87
N VAL A 60 0.21 9.74 -7.37
CA VAL A 60 1.39 9.49 -8.21
C VAL A 60 1.32 10.28 -9.52
N THR A 61 0.16 10.34 -10.18
CA THR A 61 0.00 11.12 -11.42
C THR A 61 0.24 12.62 -11.21
N TRP A 62 -0.22 13.17 -10.09
CA TRP A 62 0.04 14.57 -9.73
C TRP A 62 1.51 14.81 -9.41
N MET A 63 2.15 13.89 -8.68
CA MET A 63 3.59 13.97 -8.42
C MET A 63 4.41 13.90 -9.72
N GLU A 64 4.07 13.01 -10.65
CA GLU A 64 4.75 12.89 -11.94
C GLU A 64 4.63 14.18 -12.76
N LYS A 65 3.46 14.81 -12.75
CA LYS A 65 3.24 16.09 -13.42
C LYS A 65 4.08 17.21 -12.82
N ASP A 66 4.17 17.27 -11.49
CA ASP A 66 4.95 18.30 -10.80
C ASP A 66 6.45 18.13 -11.05
N LEU A 67 6.98 16.90 -10.91
CA LEU A 67 8.38 16.59 -11.22
C LEU A 67 8.74 16.94 -12.66
N ASN A 68 7.90 16.57 -13.63
CA ASN A 68 8.14 16.92 -15.04
C ASN A 68 8.17 18.42 -15.26
N SER A 69 7.32 19.19 -14.57
CA SER A 69 7.32 20.65 -14.66
C SER A 69 8.64 21.24 -14.16
N VAL A 70 9.15 20.74 -13.03
CA VAL A 70 10.44 21.17 -12.45
C VAL A 70 11.61 20.77 -13.34
N LEU A 71 11.60 19.55 -13.89
CA LEU A 71 12.66 19.07 -14.78
C LEU A 71 12.74 19.91 -16.06
N VAL A 72 11.60 20.17 -16.71
CA VAL A 72 11.55 21.00 -17.92
C VAL A 72 11.99 22.43 -17.62
N GLN A 73 11.59 23.00 -16.48
CA GLN A 73 12.08 24.31 -16.06
C GLN A 73 13.59 24.28 -15.83
N SER A 74 14.13 23.29 -15.13
CA SER A 74 15.57 23.16 -14.86
C SER A 74 16.40 23.05 -16.15
N GLU A 75 15.91 22.30 -17.15
CA GLU A 75 16.53 22.23 -18.47
C GLU A 75 16.45 23.56 -19.21
N ARG A 76 15.31 24.25 -19.14
CA ARG A 76 15.15 25.59 -19.73
C ARG A 76 16.09 26.60 -19.07
N PHE A 77 16.25 26.56 -17.75
CA PHE A 77 17.21 27.39 -17.01
C PHE A 77 18.65 27.06 -17.39
N LYS A 78 19.00 25.79 -17.55
CA LYS A 78 20.34 25.38 -18.01
C LYS A 78 20.62 25.83 -19.45
N LYS A 79 19.62 25.75 -20.34
CA LYS A 79 19.72 26.23 -21.72
C LYS A 79 19.80 27.76 -21.78
N SER A 80 19.01 28.47 -20.98
CA SER A 80 19.02 29.94 -20.96
C SER A 80 20.33 30.49 -20.40
N THR A 81 20.85 29.93 -19.32
CA THR A 81 22.14 30.35 -18.75
C THR A 81 23.33 30.15 -19.70
N ARG A 82 23.29 29.13 -20.58
CA ARG A 82 24.28 28.96 -21.67
C ARG A 82 24.25 30.12 -22.69
N VAL A 83 23.10 30.76 -22.91
CA VAL A 83 22.97 31.91 -23.82
C VAL A 83 23.62 33.16 -23.21
N PHE A 84 23.68 33.22 -21.89
CA PHE A 84 24.36 34.29 -21.12
C PHE A 84 25.82 33.98 -20.77
N ALA A 85 26.38 32.85 -21.24
CA ALA A 85 27.80 32.56 -21.06
C ALA A 85 28.65 33.59 -21.83
N ARG A 86 29.77 34.03 -21.22
CA ARG A 86 30.62 35.13 -21.72
C ARG A 86 31.10 34.96 -23.17
N ASP A 87 31.19 33.71 -23.63
CA ASP A 87 31.67 33.35 -24.97
C ASP A 87 30.55 33.22 -26.02
N ASN A 88 29.29 33.51 -25.66
CA ASN A 88 28.14 33.42 -26.56
C ASN A 88 27.84 34.79 -27.22
N GLN A 89 27.55 34.79 -28.51
CA GLN A 89 27.15 35.99 -29.27
C GLN A 89 25.93 36.71 -28.69
N CYS A 90 25.03 35.99 -28.01
CA CYS A 90 23.88 36.60 -27.35
C CYS A 90 24.25 37.32 -26.04
N ALA A 91 25.35 36.94 -25.39
CA ALA A 91 25.82 37.61 -24.18
C ALA A 91 26.39 39.00 -24.49
N THR A 92 26.97 39.22 -25.66
CA THR A 92 27.52 40.54 -26.04
C THR A 92 26.45 41.61 -26.24
N CYS A 93 25.19 41.24 -26.54
CA CYS A 93 24.09 42.18 -26.76
C CYS A 93 23.08 42.28 -25.60
N HIS A 94 22.99 41.25 -24.73
CA HIS A 94 21.98 41.18 -23.65
C HIS A 94 22.56 41.08 -22.24
N LEU A 95 23.90 41.04 -22.08
CA LEU A 95 24.57 40.98 -20.77
C LEU A 95 25.09 42.36 -20.31
N SER A 96 24.55 43.47 -20.84
CA SER A 96 24.85 44.78 -20.28
C SER A 96 24.06 44.98 -18.98
N PRO A 97 24.67 45.59 -17.95
CA PRO A 97 24.07 45.75 -16.62
C PRO A 97 22.72 46.48 -16.63
N ASP A 98 22.45 47.30 -17.64
CA ASP A 98 21.19 48.03 -17.77
C ASP A 98 19.97 47.13 -18.04
N TYR A 99 20.12 45.99 -18.73
CA TYR A 99 19.00 45.06 -18.96
C TYR A 99 18.69 44.17 -17.75
N LEU A 100 19.68 43.96 -16.87
CA LEU A 100 19.52 43.16 -15.65
C LEU A 100 18.84 43.96 -14.52
N LEU A 101 18.89 45.29 -14.58
CA LEU A 101 18.30 46.18 -13.58
C LEU A 101 16.82 46.51 -13.82
N HIS A 102 16.25 46.15 -14.97
CA HIS A 102 14.85 46.48 -15.29
C HIS A 102 13.84 45.83 -14.32
N ASN A 103 14.20 44.73 -13.64
CA ASN A 103 13.37 44.10 -12.60
C ASN A 103 13.66 44.59 -11.17
N LEU A 104 14.64 45.49 -10.98
CA LEU A 104 15.04 46.03 -9.68
C LEU A 104 14.69 47.52 -9.51
N LEU A 105 14.10 48.14 -10.53
CA LEU A 105 13.73 49.57 -10.58
C LEU A 105 12.21 49.82 -10.54
N SER A 106 11.41 48.83 -10.14
CA SER A 106 9.99 49.01 -9.78
C SER A 106 9.78 48.96 -8.29
#